data_AF-E7RCM1-F1
#
_entry.id   AF-E7RCM1-F1
#
_cell.length_a   1.000
_cell.length_b   1.000
_cell.length_c   1.000
_cell.angle_alpha   90.00
_cell.angle_beta   90.00
_cell.angle_gamma   90.00
#
_symmetry.space_group_name_H-M   'P 1'
#
loop_
_entity.id
_entity.type
_entity.pdbx_description
1 polymer ?
#
loop_
_entity_poly.entity_id
_entity_poly.type
_entity_poly.pdbx_seq_one_letter_code
_entity_poly.pdbx_strand_id
1 'polypeptide(L)'
;MSLANIDLNLEVFKKFEGLSFLQIAKEVGLNPTLISPKTSAVKVLNKLLMQSGFDEKQAADKCKPKQLVIKTIKLNEVGSSKESMSFEQVNFLKLSEETWETSYLKKKFEETIFLFFVFQYKKHLNQESILYFRGVKIWEMPESVLNREVRHMWNLTHQILNEGVKLEEKLHGKKTITTNNLPGIRDNPVVHLRPKAKDGNDKVQIPGGQFITKQAYWINASYAAHIVKDLPPLKTASLQFDFVNSEKNIEFIKIKSLLLKEVYTINEFLEIALKNQIDINEMDINGANLYAIGFNVMPGVIVSESIGNFNEYLMGQIFKENYFVVPDLPVFRLDQVKRKINNLENAYQLINVGEGIYLTNRDLSKGGLDKGTIEDYKKAVVNFIGSNRFFTLDYLTEKGFSHEMDEYGFEPIFYESILKGQGHLKSIKVEETTVFIRTFENITTGSFVKFILEEKKSLSVEEFIVCARELSGVRLNYKNAILLIKSTNYFYSEDLEKVFRTKDFYYSEIFN
;
A
#
# COMPACT_ATOMS: atom_id res chain seq x y z
N MET A 1 30.06 1.37 -16.94
CA MET A 1 30.02 0.00 -17.48
C MET A 1 28.98 -0.02 -18.58
N SER A 2 29.30 -0.51 -19.78
CA SER A 2 28.29 -0.68 -20.84
C SER A 2 27.41 -1.88 -20.52
N LEU A 3 26.11 -1.81 -20.85
CA LEU A 3 25.17 -2.95 -20.74
C LEU A 3 25.71 -4.23 -21.38
N ALA A 4 26.54 -4.12 -22.41
CA ALA A 4 27.16 -5.25 -23.11
C ALA A 4 28.06 -6.14 -22.21
N ASN A 5 28.48 -5.65 -21.04
CA ASN A 5 29.36 -6.37 -20.13
C ASN A 5 28.63 -7.04 -18.96
N ILE A 6 27.30 -6.93 -18.89
CA ILE A 6 26.50 -7.48 -17.78
C ILE A 6 25.93 -8.83 -18.21
N ASP A 7 26.54 -9.90 -17.72
CA ASP A 7 26.06 -11.27 -17.94
C ASP A 7 25.12 -11.72 -16.81
N LEU A 8 23.81 -11.64 -17.03
CA LEU A 8 22.78 -11.98 -16.02
C LEU A 8 22.23 -13.41 -16.14
N ASN A 9 22.81 -14.32 -16.92
CA ASN A 9 22.26 -15.66 -17.17
C ASN A 9 20.73 -15.64 -17.47
N LEU A 10 20.33 -14.84 -18.46
CA LEU A 10 18.91 -14.67 -18.82
C LEU A 10 18.33 -15.88 -19.58
N GLU A 11 19.17 -16.81 -20.01
CA GLU A 11 18.81 -18.04 -20.73
C GLU A 11 17.87 -18.93 -19.92
N VAL A 12 17.93 -18.87 -18.59
CA VAL A 12 17.03 -19.62 -17.68
C VAL A 12 15.54 -19.30 -17.90
N PHE A 13 15.24 -18.14 -18.50
CA PHE A 13 13.87 -17.73 -18.80
C PHE A 13 13.35 -18.21 -20.15
N LYS A 14 14.22 -18.67 -21.06
CA LYS A 14 13.81 -19.06 -22.42
C LYS A 14 12.79 -20.18 -22.46
N LYS A 15 12.86 -21.13 -21.52
CA LYS A 15 11.90 -22.24 -21.42
C LYS A 15 10.46 -21.79 -21.18
N PHE A 16 10.26 -20.57 -20.66
CA PHE A 16 8.94 -20.00 -20.41
C PHE A 16 8.43 -19.12 -21.55
N GLU A 17 9.28 -18.78 -22.53
CA GLU A 17 8.88 -17.93 -23.66
C GLU A 17 7.76 -18.60 -24.46
N GLY A 18 6.71 -17.82 -24.78
CA GLY A 18 5.55 -18.33 -25.49
C GLY A 18 4.54 -19.07 -24.62
N LEU A 19 4.82 -19.32 -23.34
CA LEU A 19 3.85 -19.84 -22.39
C LEU A 19 2.87 -18.75 -21.94
N SER A 20 1.61 -19.14 -21.76
CA SER A 20 0.60 -18.29 -21.15
C SER A 20 0.91 -18.04 -19.68
N PHE A 21 0.39 -16.94 -19.15
CA PHE A 21 0.46 -16.63 -17.74
C PHE A 21 -0.06 -17.77 -16.85
N LEU A 22 -1.09 -18.48 -17.31
CA LEU A 22 -1.69 -19.61 -16.60
C LEU A 22 -0.75 -20.83 -16.59
N GLN A 23 -0.11 -21.13 -17.72
CA GLN A 23 0.88 -22.20 -17.83
C GLN A 23 2.08 -21.91 -16.93
N ILE A 24 2.60 -20.69 -16.95
CA ILE A 24 3.71 -20.28 -16.09
C ILE A 24 3.31 -20.42 -14.62
N ALA A 25 2.11 -19.97 -14.23
CA ALA A 25 1.62 -20.15 -12.87
C ALA A 25 1.65 -21.63 -12.45
N LYS A 26 1.10 -22.53 -13.28
CA LYS A 26 1.12 -23.97 -13.00
C LYS A 26 2.55 -24.51 -12.89
N GLU A 27 3.42 -24.18 -13.83
CA GLU A 27 4.83 -24.62 -13.82
C GLU A 27 5.57 -24.17 -12.56
N VAL A 28 5.22 -22.99 -12.04
CA VAL A 28 5.85 -22.47 -10.81
C VAL A 28 5.15 -22.89 -9.51
N GLY A 29 4.23 -23.86 -9.60
CA GLY A 29 3.47 -24.41 -8.47
C GLY A 29 2.43 -23.45 -7.88
N LEU A 30 1.83 -22.60 -8.72
CA LEU A 30 0.79 -21.67 -8.36
C LEU A 30 -0.53 -22.00 -9.07
N ASN A 31 -1.63 -22.04 -8.32
CA ASN A 31 -2.94 -22.22 -8.92
C ASN A 31 -3.41 -20.91 -9.57
N PRO A 32 -3.58 -20.87 -10.91
CA PRO A 32 -3.98 -19.64 -11.60
C PRO A 32 -5.38 -19.14 -11.21
N THR A 33 -6.27 -20.03 -10.79
CA THR A 33 -7.66 -19.70 -10.40
C THR A 33 -7.70 -18.92 -9.08
N LEU A 34 -6.74 -19.16 -8.20
CA LEU A 34 -6.70 -18.56 -6.85
C LEU A 34 -6.00 -17.20 -6.82
N ILE A 35 -5.41 -16.77 -7.93
CA ILE A 35 -4.62 -15.55 -7.99
C ILE A 35 -5.38 -14.48 -8.78
N SER A 36 -5.64 -13.33 -8.15
CA SER A 36 -6.36 -12.23 -8.80
C SER A 36 -5.56 -11.63 -9.98
N PRO A 37 -6.18 -11.28 -11.12
CA PRO A 37 -5.49 -10.79 -12.32
C PRO A 37 -4.58 -9.55 -12.13
N LYS A 38 -4.85 -8.73 -11.11
CA LYS A 38 -4.07 -7.51 -10.80
C LYS A 38 -2.86 -7.78 -9.91
N THR A 39 -2.98 -8.69 -8.92
CA THR A 39 -1.90 -9.05 -7.99
C THR A 39 -1.08 -10.24 -8.51
N SER A 40 -1.55 -10.89 -9.58
CA SER A 40 -1.00 -12.15 -10.07
C SER A 40 0.36 -12.02 -10.72
N ALA A 41 0.61 -10.98 -11.51
CA ALA A 41 1.86 -10.85 -12.26
C ALA A 41 3.09 -10.80 -11.36
N VAL A 42 3.03 -10.07 -10.24
CA VAL A 42 4.14 -9.98 -9.28
C VAL A 42 4.35 -11.30 -8.53
N LYS A 43 3.27 -11.97 -8.10
CA LYS A 43 3.38 -13.26 -7.40
C LYS A 43 3.96 -14.34 -8.30
N VAL A 44 3.47 -14.45 -9.53
CA VAL A 44 3.99 -15.40 -10.52
C VAL A 44 5.44 -15.06 -10.88
N LEU A 45 5.76 -13.77 -11.07
CA LEU A 45 7.14 -13.36 -11.32
C LEU A 45 8.08 -13.74 -10.17
N ASN A 46 7.72 -13.48 -8.91
CA ASN A 46 8.57 -13.82 -7.78
C ASN A 46 8.81 -15.33 -7.69
N LYS A 47 7.78 -16.16 -7.92
CA LYS A 47 7.93 -17.62 -7.97
C LYS A 47 8.76 -18.08 -9.17
N LEU A 48 8.56 -17.45 -10.33
CA LEU A 48 9.37 -17.68 -11.53
C LEU A 48 10.84 -17.40 -11.27
N LEU A 49 11.19 -16.26 -10.65
CA LEU A 49 12.56 -15.92 -10.28
C LEU A 49 13.16 -17.01 -9.37
N MET A 50 12.46 -17.36 -8.28
CA MET A 50 12.91 -18.38 -7.32
C MET A 50 13.15 -19.77 -7.93
N GLN A 51 12.35 -20.18 -8.93
CA GLN A 51 12.39 -21.54 -9.49
C GLN A 51 13.06 -21.64 -10.87
N SER A 52 13.35 -20.50 -11.51
CA SER A 52 14.07 -20.46 -12.78
C SER A 52 15.54 -20.83 -12.63
N GLY A 53 16.11 -20.69 -11.43
CA GLY A 53 17.56 -20.77 -11.20
C GLY A 53 18.28 -19.41 -11.38
N PHE A 54 17.52 -18.31 -11.46
CA PHE A 54 18.07 -16.96 -11.49
C PHE A 54 18.47 -16.49 -10.07
N ASP A 55 19.76 -16.24 -9.86
CA ASP A 55 20.27 -15.67 -8.60
C ASP A 55 20.17 -14.14 -8.63
N GLU A 56 19.12 -13.60 -7.99
CA GLU A 56 18.89 -12.16 -7.90
C GLU A 56 20.04 -11.41 -7.20
N LYS A 57 20.70 -12.03 -6.23
CA LYS A 57 21.80 -11.41 -5.48
C LYS A 57 23.05 -11.30 -6.36
N GLN A 58 23.39 -12.39 -7.04
CA GLN A 58 24.50 -12.40 -7.99
C GLN A 58 24.24 -11.41 -9.15
N ALA A 59 23.01 -11.37 -9.67
CA ALA A 59 22.63 -10.43 -10.70
C ALA A 59 22.76 -8.98 -10.23
N ALA A 60 22.32 -8.67 -9.01
CA ALA A 60 22.48 -7.35 -8.40
C ALA A 60 23.96 -6.99 -8.20
N ASP A 61 24.80 -7.93 -7.76
CA ASP A 61 26.25 -7.72 -7.60
C ASP A 61 26.95 -7.41 -8.92
N LYS A 62 26.57 -8.09 -10.02
CA LYS A 62 27.09 -7.82 -11.38
C LYS A 62 26.67 -6.44 -11.92
N CYS A 63 25.60 -5.86 -11.38
CA CYS A 63 25.12 -4.53 -11.78
C CYS A 63 25.82 -3.38 -11.03
N LYS A 64 26.56 -3.66 -9.95
CA LYS A 64 27.23 -2.62 -9.16
C LYS A 64 28.22 -1.80 -10.01
N PRO A 65 28.29 -0.47 -9.81
CA PRO A 65 27.69 0.31 -8.72
C PRO A 65 26.21 0.67 -8.92
N LYS A 66 25.59 0.29 -10.05
CA LYS A 66 24.17 0.57 -10.32
C LYS A 66 23.25 -0.43 -9.59
N GLN A 67 22.02 -0.01 -9.33
CA GLN A 67 20.95 -0.83 -8.79
C GLN A 67 20.23 -1.61 -9.89
N LEU A 68 20.09 -2.92 -9.72
CA LEU A 68 19.18 -3.73 -10.54
C LEU A 68 17.73 -3.58 -10.05
N VAL A 69 16.82 -3.23 -10.95
CA VAL A 69 15.38 -3.10 -10.68
C VAL A 69 14.58 -4.00 -11.62
N ILE A 70 13.89 -4.99 -11.05
CA ILE A 70 13.04 -5.91 -11.81
C ILE A 70 11.62 -5.37 -11.93
N LYS A 71 11.07 -5.34 -13.14
CA LYS A 71 9.72 -4.84 -13.43
C LYS A 71 9.02 -5.66 -14.52
N THR A 72 7.69 -5.61 -14.55
CA THR A 72 6.90 -6.21 -15.63
C THR A 72 6.42 -5.16 -16.62
N ILE A 73 6.40 -5.48 -17.92
CA ILE A 73 5.72 -4.70 -18.96
C ILE A 73 4.62 -5.56 -19.59
N LYS A 74 3.39 -5.02 -19.67
CA LYS A 74 2.25 -5.70 -20.31
C LYS A 74 1.86 -4.98 -21.60
N LEU A 75 2.06 -5.67 -22.72
CA LEU A 75 1.70 -5.21 -24.05
C LEU A 75 0.31 -5.71 -24.43
N ASN A 76 -0.43 -4.92 -25.21
CA ASN A 76 -1.64 -5.36 -25.89
C ASN A 76 -1.33 -6.21 -27.13
N GLU A 77 -2.37 -6.60 -27.86
CA GLU A 77 -2.28 -7.47 -29.03
C GLU A 77 -1.34 -6.95 -30.12
N VAL A 78 -1.36 -5.64 -30.36
CA VAL A 78 -0.55 -4.94 -31.38
C VAL A 78 0.82 -4.51 -30.87
N GLY A 79 1.18 -4.84 -29.61
CA GLY A 79 2.49 -4.56 -29.04
C GLY A 79 2.64 -3.18 -28.38
N SER A 80 1.57 -2.41 -28.19
CA SER A 80 1.61 -1.18 -27.38
C SER A 80 1.33 -1.47 -25.90
N SER A 81 1.95 -0.71 -24.99
CA SER A 81 1.75 -0.93 -23.55
C SER A 81 0.41 -0.37 -23.10
N LYS A 82 -0.29 -1.11 -22.24
CA LYS A 82 -1.55 -0.64 -21.62
C LYS A 82 -1.32 0.27 -20.42
N GLU A 83 -0.16 0.15 -19.77
CA GLU A 83 0.07 0.72 -18.44
C GLU A 83 1.40 1.47 -18.40
N SER A 84 1.35 2.70 -17.87
CA SER A 84 2.54 3.43 -17.46
C SER A 84 3.11 2.79 -16.20
N MET A 85 4.42 2.88 -16.00
CA MET A 85 5.11 2.22 -14.90
C MET A 85 5.65 3.22 -13.89
N SER A 86 5.18 3.16 -12.66
CA SER A 86 5.75 3.97 -11.57
C SER A 86 7.05 3.38 -11.02
N PHE A 87 7.98 4.25 -10.66
CA PHE A 87 9.27 3.84 -10.10
C PHE A 87 9.63 4.51 -8.78
N GLU A 88 9.16 5.73 -8.51
CA GLU A 88 9.41 6.37 -7.21
C GLU A 88 8.33 7.40 -6.86
N GLN A 89 8.05 7.58 -5.57
CA GLN A 89 7.21 8.67 -5.08
C GLN A 89 7.96 10.02 -5.09
N VAL A 90 7.28 11.11 -5.45
CA VAL A 90 7.90 12.44 -5.52
C VAL A 90 8.04 13.04 -4.11
N ASN A 91 9.22 13.58 -3.81
CA ASN A 91 9.42 14.50 -2.70
C ASN A 91 9.46 15.93 -3.24
N PHE A 92 8.34 16.64 -3.13
CA PHE A 92 8.19 17.97 -3.73
C PHE A 92 9.07 19.04 -3.10
N LEU A 93 9.24 19.01 -1.78
CA LEU A 93 10.07 19.98 -1.06
C LEU A 93 11.54 19.84 -1.48
N LYS A 94 12.03 18.60 -1.58
CA LYS A 94 13.37 18.34 -2.09
C LYS A 94 13.49 18.73 -3.57
N LEU A 95 12.47 18.43 -4.39
CA LEU A 95 12.49 18.76 -5.81
C LEU A 95 12.60 20.27 -6.03
N SER A 96 11.92 21.11 -5.25
CA SER A 96 11.99 22.57 -5.41
C SER A 96 13.34 23.18 -5.04
N GLU A 97 14.19 22.44 -4.33
CA GLU A 97 15.48 22.92 -3.83
C GLU A 97 16.67 22.35 -4.63
N GLU A 98 16.47 21.31 -5.44
CA GLU A 98 17.55 20.65 -6.17
C GLU A 98 17.85 21.32 -7.52
N THR A 99 19.08 21.14 -8.02
CA THR A 99 19.43 21.47 -9.42
C THR A 99 19.36 20.22 -10.29
N TRP A 100 19.31 20.36 -11.62
CA TRP A 100 19.32 19.19 -12.52
C TRP A 100 20.52 18.28 -12.27
N GLU A 101 21.69 18.88 -12.11
CA GLU A 101 22.98 18.20 -11.93
C GLU A 101 23.01 17.32 -10.69
N THR A 102 22.34 17.75 -9.62
CA THR A 102 22.25 17.04 -8.33
C THR A 102 20.86 16.42 -8.09
N SER A 103 20.00 16.40 -9.10
CA SER A 103 18.60 16.00 -8.93
C SER A 103 18.45 14.53 -8.61
N TYR A 104 17.49 14.20 -7.74
CA TYR A 104 17.14 12.81 -7.45
C TYR A 104 16.78 12.06 -8.74
N LEU A 105 16.01 12.69 -9.62
CA LEU A 105 15.51 12.03 -10.83
C LEU A 105 16.63 11.64 -11.80
N LYS A 106 17.59 12.55 -12.04
CA LYS A 106 18.77 12.29 -12.86
C LYS A 106 19.57 11.12 -12.28
N LYS A 107 19.97 11.26 -11.00
CA LYS A 107 20.74 10.24 -10.28
C LYS A 107 20.04 8.87 -10.30
N LYS A 108 18.72 8.84 -10.08
CA LYS A 108 17.93 7.61 -10.08
C LYS A 108 18.05 6.87 -11.41
N PHE A 109 17.97 7.55 -12.55
CA PHE A 109 18.09 6.91 -13.85
C PHE A 109 19.53 6.54 -14.22
N GLU A 110 20.52 7.36 -13.85
CA GLU A 110 21.95 7.06 -14.09
C GLU A 110 22.40 5.81 -13.31
N GLU A 111 21.86 5.63 -12.11
CA GLU A 111 22.23 4.56 -11.18
C GLU A 111 21.30 3.34 -11.25
N THR A 112 20.39 3.24 -12.23
CA THR A 112 19.45 2.11 -12.31
C THR A 112 19.61 1.33 -13.63
N ILE A 113 19.71 0.01 -13.51
CA ILE A 113 19.52 -0.95 -14.58
C ILE A 113 18.17 -1.62 -14.37
N PHE A 114 17.33 -1.63 -15.41
CA PHE A 114 16.05 -2.32 -15.39
C PHE A 114 16.15 -3.70 -16.04
N LEU A 115 15.58 -4.70 -15.40
CA LEU A 115 15.27 -6.00 -16.00
C LEU A 115 13.75 -6.12 -16.17
N PHE A 116 13.30 -5.97 -17.42
CA PHE A 116 11.89 -6.03 -17.76
C PHE A 116 11.47 -7.45 -18.14
N PHE A 117 10.46 -7.98 -17.45
CA PHE A 117 9.72 -9.18 -17.85
C PHE A 117 8.54 -8.76 -18.71
N VAL A 118 8.56 -9.12 -19.98
CA VAL A 118 7.61 -8.63 -20.98
C VAL A 118 6.55 -9.68 -21.23
N PHE A 119 5.30 -9.27 -21.07
CA PHE A 119 4.13 -10.07 -21.38
C PHE A 119 3.32 -9.38 -22.47
N GLN A 120 2.65 -10.16 -23.32
CA GLN A 120 1.83 -9.65 -24.41
C GLN A 120 0.49 -10.37 -24.49
N TYR A 121 -0.60 -9.61 -24.58
CA TYR A 121 -1.92 -10.16 -24.81
C TYR A 121 -2.05 -10.71 -26.24
N LYS A 122 -2.77 -11.82 -26.40
CA LYS A 122 -3.21 -12.36 -27.69
C LYS A 122 -4.69 -12.69 -27.64
N LYS A 123 -5.42 -12.34 -28.70
CA LYS A 123 -6.84 -12.69 -28.85
C LYS A 123 -6.95 -14.15 -29.24
N HIS A 124 -7.90 -14.85 -28.61
CA HIS A 124 -8.35 -16.16 -29.03
C HIS A 124 -9.80 -16.06 -29.50
N LEU A 125 -10.18 -16.89 -30.47
CA LEU A 125 -11.54 -16.90 -30.99
C LEU A 125 -12.52 -17.20 -29.84
N ASN A 126 -13.52 -16.33 -29.68
CA ASN A 126 -14.60 -16.45 -28.68
C ASN A 126 -14.15 -16.48 -27.20
N GLN A 127 -12.98 -15.91 -26.87
CA GLN A 127 -12.45 -15.88 -25.50
C GLN A 127 -11.81 -14.53 -25.16
N GLU A 128 -11.63 -14.28 -23.87
CA GLU A 128 -10.84 -13.14 -23.39
C GLU A 128 -9.38 -13.24 -23.87
N SER A 129 -8.73 -12.09 -24.09
CA SER A 129 -7.33 -12.07 -24.51
C SER A 129 -6.43 -12.70 -23.44
N ILE A 130 -5.58 -13.65 -23.82
CA ILE A 130 -4.64 -14.32 -22.91
C ILE A 130 -3.32 -13.56 -22.87
N LEU A 131 -2.75 -13.45 -21.68
CA LEU A 131 -1.42 -12.87 -21.48
C LEU A 131 -0.34 -13.95 -21.64
N TYR A 132 0.62 -13.74 -22.54
CA TYR A 132 1.76 -14.64 -22.80
C TYR A 132 3.08 -14.01 -22.42
N PHE A 133 4.04 -14.80 -21.95
CA PHE A 133 5.40 -14.32 -21.71
C PHE A 133 6.18 -14.22 -23.02
N ARG A 134 6.66 -13.02 -23.33
CA ARG A 134 7.42 -12.73 -24.56
C ARG A 134 8.92 -12.85 -24.36
N GLY A 135 9.41 -12.66 -23.14
CA GLY A 135 10.83 -12.73 -22.80
C GLY A 135 11.25 -11.63 -21.83
N VAL A 136 12.56 -11.49 -21.66
CA VAL A 136 13.17 -10.49 -20.77
C VAL A 136 14.00 -9.45 -21.53
N LYS A 137 14.09 -8.23 -21.00
CA LYS A 137 14.88 -7.13 -21.56
C LYS A 137 15.66 -6.42 -20.47
N ILE A 138 16.98 -6.41 -20.57
CA ILE A 138 17.83 -5.48 -19.79
C ILE A 138 17.85 -4.11 -20.47
N TRP A 139 17.74 -3.05 -19.68
CA TRP A 139 17.65 -1.68 -20.20
C TRP A 139 18.16 -0.65 -19.19
N GLU A 140 18.83 0.38 -19.72
CA GLU A 140 19.22 1.59 -19.01
C GLU A 140 18.65 2.81 -19.75
N MET A 141 18.39 3.88 -19.02
CA MET A 141 17.95 5.13 -19.63
C MET A 141 19.06 5.67 -20.55
N PRO A 142 18.80 5.87 -21.86
CA PRO A 142 19.78 6.50 -22.74
C PRO A 142 20.11 7.91 -22.25
N GLU A 143 21.40 8.24 -22.22
CA GLU A 143 21.87 9.56 -21.76
C GLU A 143 21.23 10.71 -22.55
N SER A 144 21.02 10.53 -23.85
CA SER A 144 20.34 11.51 -24.70
C SER A 144 18.89 11.76 -24.27
N VAL A 145 18.16 10.70 -23.90
CA VAL A 145 16.78 10.80 -23.42
C VAL A 145 16.72 11.38 -22.01
N LEU A 146 17.69 11.04 -21.17
CA LEU A 146 17.82 11.58 -19.83
C LEU A 146 18.05 13.10 -19.86
N ASN A 147 19.01 13.55 -20.67
CA ASN A 147 19.39 14.97 -20.72
C ASN A 147 18.44 15.85 -21.55
N ARG A 148 17.49 15.25 -22.29
CA ARG A 148 16.50 15.97 -23.09
C ARG A 148 15.10 15.81 -22.50
N GLU A 149 14.45 14.67 -22.67
CA GLU A 149 13.05 14.47 -22.26
C GLU A 149 12.90 14.42 -20.75
N VAL A 150 13.73 13.67 -20.04
CA VAL A 150 13.60 13.58 -18.56
C VAL A 150 13.95 14.91 -17.92
N ARG A 151 15.01 15.58 -18.38
CA ARG A 151 15.36 16.95 -17.97
C ARG A 151 14.23 17.95 -18.23
N HIS A 152 13.57 17.86 -19.38
CA HIS A 152 12.44 18.73 -19.70
C HIS A 152 11.28 18.56 -18.70
N MET A 153 10.91 17.32 -18.37
CA MET A 153 9.88 17.06 -17.36
C MET A 153 10.28 17.59 -15.98
N TRP A 154 11.54 17.40 -15.59
CA TRP A 154 12.08 17.93 -14.33
C TRP A 154 12.02 19.46 -14.30
N ASN A 155 12.48 20.14 -15.36
CA ASN A 155 12.44 21.60 -15.49
C ASN A 155 11.02 22.15 -15.37
N LEU A 156 10.05 21.55 -16.08
CA LEU A 156 8.64 21.95 -16.01
C LEU A 156 8.08 21.80 -14.59
N THR A 157 8.35 20.66 -13.96
CA THR A 157 7.90 20.41 -12.58
C THR A 157 8.53 21.42 -11.62
N HIS A 158 9.84 21.62 -11.69
CA HIS A 158 10.58 22.55 -10.85
C HIS A 158 10.06 24.00 -11.00
N GLN A 159 9.80 24.43 -12.23
CA GLN A 159 9.18 25.73 -12.51
C GLN A 159 7.79 25.85 -11.86
N ILE A 160 6.91 24.88 -12.08
CA ILE A 160 5.54 24.89 -11.51
C ILE A 160 5.55 24.94 -9.99
N LEU A 161 6.48 24.22 -9.33
CA LEU A 161 6.59 24.26 -7.87
C LEU A 161 6.98 25.65 -7.36
N ASN A 162 7.88 26.33 -8.05
CA ASN A 162 8.37 27.65 -7.64
C ASN A 162 7.39 28.79 -7.97
N GLU A 163 6.62 28.65 -9.06
CA GLU A 163 5.53 29.59 -9.39
C GLU A 163 4.27 29.37 -8.56
N GLY A 164 4.10 28.16 -8.01
CA GLY A 164 2.93 27.75 -7.25
C GLY A 164 2.04 26.79 -8.06
N VAL A 165 1.78 25.62 -7.48
CA VAL A 165 0.87 24.63 -8.05
C VAL A 165 -0.56 25.16 -8.01
N LYS A 166 -1.29 25.05 -9.11
CA LYS A 166 -2.70 25.43 -9.22
C LYS A 166 -3.55 24.20 -8.93
N LEU A 167 -4.47 24.31 -7.96
CA LEU A 167 -5.42 23.26 -7.61
C LEU A 167 -6.84 23.71 -7.99
N GLU A 168 -7.54 22.89 -8.77
CA GLU A 168 -8.91 23.19 -9.25
C GLU A 168 -9.85 22.02 -8.95
N GLU A 169 -11.01 22.30 -8.36
CA GLU A 169 -12.07 21.31 -8.20
C GLU A 169 -12.86 21.15 -9.51
N LYS A 170 -13.05 19.89 -9.94
CA LYS A 170 -13.82 19.55 -11.14
C LYS A 170 -14.80 18.43 -10.83
N LEU A 171 -16.00 18.51 -11.41
CA LEU A 171 -16.96 17.42 -11.38
C LEU A 171 -16.52 16.32 -12.36
N HIS A 172 -16.40 15.10 -11.86
CA HIS A 172 -16.17 13.90 -12.64
C HIS A 172 -17.28 12.88 -12.35
N GLY A 173 -18.33 12.93 -13.18
CA GLY A 173 -19.58 12.23 -12.91
C GLY A 173 -20.26 12.78 -11.65
N LYS A 174 -20.56 11.92 -10.68
CA LYS A 174 -21.16 12.30 -9.38
C LYS A 174 -20.13 12.71 -8.31
N LYS A 175 -18.83 12.75 -8.63
CA LYS A 175 -17.75 13.03 -7.66
C LYS A 175 -17.03 14.32 -8.00
N THR A 176 -16.72 15.11 -6.99
CA THR A 176 -15.77 16.23 -7.12
C THR A 176 -14.35 15.68 -7.00
N ILE A 177 -13.47 16.06 -7.94
CA ILE A 177 -12.05 15.71 -7.93
C ILE A 177 -11.20 16.98 -7.93
N THR A 178 -10.07 16.96 -7.22
CA THR A 178 -9.08 18.03 -7.30
C THR A 178 -8.08 17.72 -8.41
N THR A 179 -7.97 18.62 -9.38
CA THR A 179 -6.99 18.57 -10.46
C THR A 179 -5.83 19.54 -10.20
N ASN A 180 -4.69 19.32 -10.85
CA ASN A 180 -3.49 20.13 -10.70
C ASN A 180 -2.82 20.38 -12.05
N ASN A 181 -1.89 21.34 -12.11
CA ASN A 181 -1.14 21.70 -13.31
C ASN A 181 0.25 21.04 -13.41
N LEU A 182 0.58 20.02 -12.61
CA LEU A 182 1.86 19.31 -12.73
C LEU A 182 1.95 18.55 -14.07
N PRO A 183 3.16 18.31 -14.61
CA PRO A 183 3.32 17.66 -15.91
C PRO A 183 2.71 16.25 -15.95
N GLY A 184 1.68 16.10 -16.79
CA GLY A 184 1.01 14.85 -17.05
C GLY A 184 1.57 14.12 -18.26
N ILE A 185 0.93 13.01 -18.63
CA ILE A 185 1.39 12.12 -19.73
C ILE A 185 1.48 12.80 -21.10
N ARG A 186 0.79 13.93 -21.30
CA ARG A 186 0.77 14.67 -22.57
C ARG A 186 1.91 15.68 -22.69
N ASP A 187 2.48 16.10 -21.57
CA ASP A 187 3.50 17.16 -21.53
C ASP A 187 4.90 16.63 -21.84
N ASN A 188 5.08 15.31 -21.82
CA ASN A 188 6.36 14.67 -22.06
C ASN A 188 6.17 13.24 -22.60
N PRO A 189 6.92 12.81 -23.64
CA PRO A 189 6.70 11.50 -24.27
C PRO A 189 7.30 10.32 -23.49
N VAL A 190 8.16 10.57 -22.50
CA VAL A 190 8.97 9.54 -21.81
C VAL A 190 8.52 9.34 -20.37
N VAL A 191 8.41 10.41 -19.58
CA VAL A 191 8.04 10.37 -18.15
C VAL A 191 6.96 11.38 -17.79
N HIS A 192 6.16 11.10 -16.76
CA HIS A 192 5.19 12.07 -16.23
C HIS A 192 4.99 11.90 -14.72
N LEU A 193 4.31 12.89 -14.12
CA LEU A 193 3.78 12.80 -12.77
C LEU A 193 2.32 12.31 -12.81
N ARG A 194 1.99 11.38 -11.91
CA ARG A 194 0.62 10.91 -11.73
C ARG A 194 0.41 10.43 -10.30
N PRO A 195 -0.82 10.55 -9.74
CA PRO A 195 -1.09 10.10 -8.38
C PRO A 195 -0.75 8.63 -8.19
N LYS A 196 -0.04 8.33 -7.10
CA LYS A 196 0.19 6.98 -6.57
C LYS A 196 -0.01 6.99 -5.06
N ALA A 197 -1.19 7.47 -4.68
CA ALA A 197 -1.64 7.60 -3.31
C ALA A 197 -2.55 6.42 -2.95
N LYS A 198 -2.65 6.08 -1.66
CA LYS A 198 -3.63 5.08 -1.17
C LYS A 198 -5.06 5.50 -1.56
N ASP A 199 -5.36 6.79 -1.41
CA ASP A 199 -6.64 7.41 -1.75
C ASP A 199 -6.47 8.94 -1.93
N GLY A 200 -7.57 9.68 -2.12
CA GLY A 200 -7.56 11.14 -2.32
C GLY A 200 -7.06 11.96 -1.13
N ASN A 201 -6.95 11.36 0.05
CA ASN A 201 -6.51 12.01 1.29
C ASN A 201 -5.07 11.69 1.65
N ASP A 202 -4.48 10.69 1.01
CA ASP A 202 -3.05 10.38 1.11
C ASP A 202 -2.25 11.46 0.35
N LYS A 203 -2.15 12.62 0.99
CA LYS A 203 -1.61 13.87 0.48
C LYS A 203 -0.19 14.14 1.00
N VAL A 204 0.49 15.05 0.34
CA VAL A 204 1.83 15.54 0.66
C VAL A 204 1.85 17.06 0.52
N GLN A 205 2.65 17.73 1.35
CA GLN A 205 2.87 19.17 1.25
C GLN A 205 3.68 19.50 -0.01
N ILE A 206 3.30 20.57 -0.68
CA ILE A 206 4.06 21.19 -1.77
C ILE A 206 4.61 22.55 -1.32
N PRO A 207 5.63 23.09 -2.02
CA PRO A 207 6.06 24.48 -1.85
C PRO A 207 4.86 25.44 -1.88
N GLY A 208 4.87 26.44 -1.00
CA GLY A 208 3.72 27.33 -0.78
C GLY A 208 2.69 26.84 0.24
N GLY A 209 2.90 25.68 0.87
CA GLY A 209 2.09 25.21 2.01
C GLY A 209 0.77 24.52 1.64
N GLN A 210 0.45 24.43 0.35
CA GLN A 210 -0.69 23.67 -0.14
C GLN A 210 -0.45 22.15 -0.07
N PHE A 211 -1.51 21.37 -0.27
CA PHE A 211 -1.48 19.91 -0.21
C PHE A 211 -2.09 19.28 -1.45
N ILE A 212 -1.39 18.28 -1.99
CA ILE A 212 -1.83 17.50 -3.16
C ILE A 212 -1.74 16.01 -2.83
N THR A 213 -2.55 15.18 -3.49
CA THR A 213 -2.38 13.72 -3.43
C THR A 213 -0.94 13.32 -3.79
N LYS A 214 -0.39 12.33 -3.10
CA LYS A 214 0.97 11.85 -3.37
C LYS A 214 1.13 11.47 -4.85
N GLN A 215 2.09 12.11 -5.50
CA GLN A 215 2.46 11.83 -6.87
C GLN A 215 3.64 10.85 -6.90
N ALA A 216 3.74 10.10 -7.99
CA ALA A 216 4.93 9.32 -8.32
C ALA A 216 5.42 9.75 -9.71
N TYR A 217 6.69 9.46 -9.99
CA TYR A 217 7.22 9.47 -11.33
C TYR A 217 6.82 8.17 -12.06
N TRP A 218 6.43 8.33 -13.32
CA TRP A 218 6.01 7.24 -14.18
C TRP A 218 6.74 7.28 -15.51
N ILE A 219 7.17 6.12 -16.00
CA ILE A 219 7.54 5.94 -17.40
C ILE A 219 6.25 5.75 -18.21
N ASN A 220 6.10 6.52 -19.29
CA ASN A 220 4.94 6.47 -20.16
C ASN A 220 4.77 5.08 -20.77
N ALA A 221 3.52 4.63 -20.87
CA ALA A 221 3.19 3.36 -21.52
C ALA A 221 3.78 3.26 -22.95
N SER A 222 3.67 4.33 -23.74
CA SER A 222 4.24 4.41 -25.10
C SER A 222 5.76 4.19 -25.11
N TYR A 223 6.48 4.83 -24.18
CA TYR A 223 7.93 4.67 -24.08
C TYR A 223 8.32 3.29 -23.54
N ALA A 224 7.58 2.74 -22.57
CA ALA A 224 7.78 1.36 -22.12
C ALA A 224 7.62 0.35 -23.26
N ALA A 225 6.67 0.54 -24.17
CA ALA A 225 6.54 -0.27 -25.38
C ALA A 225 7.73 -0.08 -26.34
N HIS A 226 8.21 1.16 -26.49
CA HIS A 226 9.39 1.46 -27.31
C HIS A 226 10.65 0.76 -26.80
N ILE A 227 10.84 0.68 -25.48
CA ILE A 227 11.99 0.01 -24.85
C ILE A 227 12.12 -1.46 -25.26
N VAL A 228 10.98 -2.14 -25.43
CA VAL A 228 10.90 -3.59 -25.66
C VAL A 228 10.52 -3.95 -27.10
N LYS A 229 10.49 -2.96 -27.99
CA LYS A 229 10.05 -3.16 -29.39
C LYS A 229 10.95 -4.10 -30.17
N ASP A 230 12.22 -4.21 -29.78
CA ASP A 230 13.26 -5.01 -30.42
C ASP A 230 13.28 -6.46 -29.95
N LEU A 231 12.46 -6.82 -28.95
CA LEU A 231 12.28 -8.23 -28.59
C LEU A 231 11.72 -9.02 -29.78
N PRO A 232 12.12 -10.30 -29.95
CA PRO A 232 11.55 -11.17 -30.96
C PRO A 232 10.00 -11.16 -30.93
N PRO A 233 9.33 -11.32 -32.08
CA PRO A 233 7.88 -11.48 -32.12
C PRO A 233 7.47 -12.65 -31.24
N LEU A 234 6.38 -12.47 -30.48
CA LEU A 234 5.83 -13.55 -29.65
C LEU A 234 5.50 -14.77 -30.53
N LYS A 235 6.21 -15.87 -30.29
CA LYS A 235 5.86 -17.20 -30.80
C LYS A 235 5.10 -17.92 -29.70
N THR A 236 3.80 -18.15 -29.88
CA THR A 236 3.02 -18.94 -28.93
C THR A 236 3.39 -20.40 -29.10
N ALA A 237 3.70 -21.11 -28.01
CA ALA A 237 3.82 -22.56 -28.07
C ALA A 237 2.49 -23.13 -28.60
N SER A 238 2.54 -23.88 -29.69
CA SER A 238 1.37 -24.56 -30.23
C SER A 238 1.00 -25.69 -29.27
N LEU A 239 0.00 -25.50 -28.41
CA LEU A 239 -0.67 -26.59 -27.70
C LEU A 239 -1.99 -26.09 -27.09
N GLN A 240 -2.93 -27.03 -27.03
CA GLN A 240 -4.31 -26.89 -26.58
C GLN A 240 -4.39 -26.06 -25.29
N PHE A 241 -5.42 -25.22 -25.18
CA PHE A 241 -5.85 -24.79 -23.86
C PHE A 241 -6.01 -26.05 -23.02
N ASP A 242 -5.21 -26.18 -21.96
CA ASP A 242 -5.40 -27.18 -20.93
C ASP A 242 -6.77 -26.91 -20.31
N PHE A 243 -7.83 -27.41 -20.94
CA PHE A 243 -9.05 -27.73 -20.23
C PHE A 243 -8.58 -28.64 -19.10
N VAL A 244 -8.75 -28.15 -17.88
CA VAL A 244 -8.47 -28.92 -16.68
C VAL A 244 -9.28 -30.20 -16.83
N ASN A 245 -8.60 -31.30 -17.15
CA ASN A 245 -9.22 -32.60 -17.16
C ASN A 245 -9.70 -32.86 -15.73
N SER A 246 -11.00 -33.15 -15.62
CA SER A 246 -11.71 -33.32 -14.36
C SER A 246 -11.37 -34.67 -13.70
N GLU A 247 -10.10 -34.85 -13.30
CA GLU A 247 -9.63 -36.12 -12.74
C GLU A 247 -10.08 -36.35 -11.28
N LYS A 248 -10.62 -35.32 -10.61
CA LYS A 248 -11.03 -35.38 -9.18
C LYS A 248 -12.51 -35.19 -8.90
N ASN A 249 -13.39 -35.48 -9.86
CA ASN A 249 -14.84 -35.30 -9.67
C ASN A 249 -15.39 -36.06 -8.45
N ILE A 250 -14.86 -37.26 -8.17
CA ILE A 250 -15.30 -38.10 -7.04
C ILE A 250 -14.94 -37.43 -5.70
N GLU A 251 -13.74 -36.89 -5.58
CA GLU A 251 -13.24 -36.23 -4.38
C GLU A 251 -14.05 -34.96 -4.06
N PHE A 252 -14.38 -34.18 -5.09
CA PHE A 252 -15.23 -33.00 -4.92
C PHE A 252 -16.66 -33.39 -4.50
N ILE A 253 -17.23 -34.46 -5.07
CA ILE A 253 -18.54 -34.98 -4.62
C ILE A 253 -18.49 -35.40 -3.13
N LYS A 254 -17.40 -36.06 -2.69
CA LYS A 254 -17.22 -36.47 -1.28
C LYS A 254 -17.15 -35.26 -0.34
N ILE A 255 -16.46 -34.18 -0.72
CA ILE A 255 -16.33 -33.03 0.17
C ILE A 255 -17.63 -32.21 0.27
N LYS A 256 -18.49 -32.25 -0.76
CA LYS A 256 -19.74 -31.47 -0.81
C LYS A 256 -20.59 -31.59 0.45
N SER A 257 -20.79 -32.80 0.98
CA SER A 257 -21.61 -33.02 2.19
C SER A 257 -20.99 -32.46 3.48
N LEU A 258 -19.71 -32.08 3.44
CA LEU A 258 -18.98 -31.49 4.57
C LEU A 258 -19.00 -29.95 4.53
N LEU A 259 -19.46 -29.35 3.42
CA LEU A 259 -19.50 -27.91 3.22
C LEU A 259 -20.82 -27.31 3.72
N LEU A 260 -20.89 -26.99 5.02
CA LEU A 260 -22.05 -26.43 5.72
C LEU A 260 -22.17 -24.89 5.70
N LYS A 261 -21.13 -24.16 5.29
CA LYS A 261 -21.09 -22.68 5.26
C LYS A 261 -21.26 -22.19 3.84
N GLU A 262 -21.71 -20.95 3.68
CA GLU A 262 -21.77 -20.32 2.36
C GLU A 262 -20.41 -19.82 1.85
N VAL A 263 -19.44 -19.62 2.75
CA VAL A 263 -18.11 -19.09 2.40
C VAL A 263 -17.01 -19.82 3.15
N TYR A 264 -15.95 -20.16 2.43
CA TYR A 264 -14.74 -20.80 2.93
C TYR A 264 -13.51 -20.03 2.46
N THR A 265 -12.52 -19.88 3.33
CA THR A 265 -11.15 -19.61 2.87
C THR A 265 -10.59 -20.84 2.15
N ILE A 266 -9.58 -20.65 1.29
CA ILE A 266 -8.90 -21.78 0.62
C ILE A 266 -8.32 -22.76 1.66
N ASN A 267 -7.71 -22.24 2.72
CA ASN A 267 -7.14 -23.06 3.78
C ASN A 267 -8.20 -23.84 4.54
N GLU A 268 -9.34 -23.22 4.91
CA GLU A 268 -10.43 -23.96 5.56
C GLU A 268 -10.94 -25.11 4.68
N PHE A 269 -11.11 -24.87 3.38
CA PHE A 269 -11.56 -25.90 2.44
C PHE A 269 -10.56 -27.08 2.36
N LEU A 270 -9.26 -26.78 2.24
CA LEU A 270 -8.21 -27.81 2.21
C LEU A 270 -8.07 -28.54 3.55
N GLU A 271 -8.24 -27.86 4.69
CA GLU A 271 -8.26 -28.50 6.00
C GLU A 271 -9.43 -29.47 6.17
N ILE A 272 -10.61 -29.14 5.63
CA ILE A 272 -11.76 -30.05 5.62
C ILE A 272 -11.43 -31.29 4.78
N ALA A 273 -10.85 -31.11 3.59
CA ALA A 273 -10.42 -32.22 2.74
C ALA A 273 -9.42 -33.13 3.48
N LEU A 274 -8.37 -32.54 4.04
CA LEU A 274 -7.30 -33.24 4.75
C LEU A 274 -7.83 -34.02 5.97
N LYS A 275 -8.64 -33.39 6.83
CA LYS A 275 -9.21 -34.04 8.02
C LYS A 275 -10.10 -35.24 7.69
N ASN A 276 -10.69 -35.26 6.49
CA ASN A 276 -11.58 -36.33 6.02
C ASN A 276 -10.90 -37.27 5.00
N GLN A 277 -9.57 -37.21 4.86
CA GLN A 277 -8.80 -38.07 3.95
C GLN A 277 -9.29 -37.99 2.49
N ILE A 278 -9.73 -36.81 2.08
CA ILE A 278 -10.12 -36.53 0.70
C ILE A 278 -8.90 -35.93 0.01
N ASP A 279 -8.41 -36.61 -1.04
CA ASP A 279 -7.25 -36.17 -1.80
C ASP A 279 -7.60 -34.95 -2.67
N ILE A 280 -7.58 -33.76 -2.08
CA ILE A 280 -7.70 -32.48 -2.77
C ILE A 280 -6.57 -31.58 -2.26
N ASN A 281 -5.75 -31.09 -3.19
CA ASN A 281 -4.73 -30.08 -2.93
C ASN A 281 -5.10 -28.75 -3.59
N GLU A 282 -4.28 -27.73 -3.36
CA GLU A 282 -4.55 -26.38 -3.88
C GLU A 282 -4.69 -26.35 -5.41
N MET A 283 -3.90 -27.12 -6.17
CA MET A 283 -3.92 -27.14 -7.64
C MET A 283 -5.20 -27.78 -8.22
N ASP A 284 -5.89 -28.60 -7.43
CA ASP A 284 -7.16 -29.24 -7.83
C ASP A 284 -8.35 -28.26 -7.78
N ILE A 285 -8.19 -27.11 -7.10
CA ILE A 285 -9.24 -26.09 -6.94
C ILE A 285 -9.41 -25.30 -8.24
N ASN A 286 -10.52 -25.48 -8.92
CA ASN A 286 -10.85 -24.72 -10.13
C ASN A 286 -12.35 -24.50 -10.24
N GLY A 287 -12.75 -23.62 -11.16
CA GLY A 287 -14.15 -23.26 -11.36
C GLY A 287 -15.03 -24.45 -11.73
N ALA A 288 -14.56 -25.39 -12.56
CA ALA A 288 -15.36 -26.54 -13.00
C ALA A 288 -15.65 -27.51 -11.85
N ASN A 289 -14.61 -27.90 -11.09
CA ASN A 289 -14.75 -28.82 -9.96
C ASN A 289 -15.65 -28.25 -8.84
N LEU A 290 -15.54 -26.94 -8.56
CA LEU A 290 -16.39 -26.30 -7.55
C LEU A 290 -17.82 -26.10 -8.03
N TYR A 291 -18.01 -25.72 -9.30
CA TYR A 291 -19.34 -25.52 -9.87
C TYR A 291 -20.15 -26.82 -9.83
N ALA A 292 -19.50 -27.97 -10.08
CA ALA A 292 -20.13 -29.29 -9.99
C ALA A 292 -20.71 -29.61 -8.59
N ILE A 293 -20.26 -28.91 -7.54
CA ILE A 293 -20.72 -29.10 -6.17
C ILE A 293 -21.50 -27.92 -5.60
N GLY A 294 -21.86 -26.93 -6.44
CA GLY A 294 -22.66 -25.76 -6.05
C GLY A 294 -21.85 -24.62 -5.44
N PHE A 295 -20.55 -24.54 -5.77
CA PHE A 295 -19.66 -23.47 -5.30
C PHE A 295 -18.94 -22.78 -6.46
N ASN A 296 -18.56 -21.54 -6.25
CA ASN A 296 -17.72 -20.75 -7.13
C ASN A 296 -16.41 -20.39 -6.41
N VAL A 297 -15.37 -20.14 -7.18
CA VAL A 297 -14.09 -19.65 -6.67
C VAL A 297 -13.93 -18.18 -7.03
N MET A 298 -13.58 -17.39 -6.02
CA MET A 298 -13.20 -15.99 -6.13
C MET A 298 -11.81 -15.81 -5.53
N PRO A 299 -11.11 -14.68 -5.78
CA PRO A 299 -9.77 -14.48 -5.25
C PRO A 299 -9.69 -14.70 -3.72
N GLY A 300 -9.04 -15.79 -3.32
CA GLY A 300 -8.81 -16.16 -1.92
C GLY A 300 -9.98 -16.82 -1.18
N VAL A 301 -11.13 -17.06 -1.81
CA VAL A 301 -12.31 -17.67 -1.17
C VAL A 301 -13.08 -18.60 -2.10
N ILE A 302 -13.74 -19.59 -1.52
CA ILE A 302 -14.74 -20.45 -2.16
C ILE A 302 -16.10 -20.03 -1.60
N VAL A 303 -17.04 -19.72 -2.48
CA VAL A 303 -18.36 -19.18 -2.13
C VAL A 303 -19.46 -20.06 -2.72
N SER A 304 -20.55 -20.26 -1.99
CA SER A 304 -21.75 -20.92 -2.51
C SER A 304 -22.23 -20.22 -3.77
N GLU A 305 -22.80 -20.97 -4.72
CA GLU A 305 -23.39 -20.40 -5.93
C GLU A 305 -24.54 -19.41 -5.66
N SER A 306 -25.17 -19.51 -4.48
CA SER A 306 -26.15 -18.53 -4.00
C SER A 306 -25.55 -17.12 -3.81
N ILE A 307 -24.23 -17.02 -3.60
CA ILE A 307 -23.51 -15.77 -3.46
C ILE A 307 -22.93 -15.39 -4.83
N GLY A 308 -23.67 -14.54 -5.56
CA GLY A 308 -23.20 -14.02 -6.85
C GLY A 308 -21.98 -13.07 -6.72
N ASN A 309 -21.86 -12.35 -5.60
CA ASN A 309 -20.78 -11.39 -5.38
C ASN A 309 -20.30 -11.39 -3.91
N PHE A 310 -19.06 -11.82 -3.70
CA PHE A 310 -18.47 -11.86 -2.35
C PHE A 310 -18.39 -10.48 -1.67
N ASN A 311 -18.18 -9.40 -2.43
CA ASN A 311 -18.18 -8.06 -1.84
C ASN A 311 -19.60 -7.63 -1.40
N GLU A 312 -20.64 -8.00 -2.14
CA GLU A 312 -22.02 -7.76 -1.72
C GLU A 312 -22.37 -8.58 -0.48
N TYR A 313 -21.96 -9.85 -0.44
CA TYR A 313 -22.09 -10.69 0.77
C TYR A 313 -21.44 -10.02 1.98
N LEU A 314 -20.18 -9.58 1.87
CA LEU A 314 -19.48 -8.90 2.97
C LEU A 314 -20.20 -7.63 3.40
N MET A 315 -20.65 -6.80 2.47
CA MET A 315 -21.41 -5.58 2.80
C MET A 315 -22.74 -5.92 3.48
N GLY A 316 -23.42 -6.98 3.02
CA GLY A 316 -24.63 -7.50 3.63
C GLY A 316 -24.43 -7.98 5.07
N GLN A 317 -23.28 -8.60 5.38
CA GLN A 317 -22.92 -8.98 6.75
C GLN A 317 -22.55 -7.75 7.62
N ILE A 318 -21.74 -6.84 7.08
CA ILE A 318 -21.24 -5.66 7.82
C ILE A 318 -22.39 -4.71 8.17
N PHE A 319 -23.29 -4.44 7.23
CA PHE A 319 -24.39 -3.48 7.41
C PHE A 319 -25.72 -4.16 7.75
N LYS A 320 -25.68 -5.43 8.19
CA LYS A 320 -26.88 -6.18 8.56
C LYS A 320 -27.59 -5.52 9.74
N GLU A 321 -26.83 -5.22 10.78
CA GLU A 321 -27.28 -4.68 12.06
C GLU A 321 -26.72 -3.27 12.27
N ASN A 322 -27.21 -2.60 13.32
CA ASN A 322 -26.70 -1.29 13.73
C ASN A 322 -25.23 -1.35 14.18
N TYR A 323 -24.87 -2.44 14.87
CA TYR A 323 -23.51 -2.74 15.30
C TYR A 323 -22.95 -3.91 14.49
N PHE A 324 -21.75 -3.73 13.96
CA PHE A 324 -20.99 -4.79 13.34
C PHE A 324 -19.94 -5.30 14.32
N VAL A 325 -20.16 -6.49 14.86
CA VAL A 325 -19.14 -7.25 15.60
C VAL A 325 -18.41 -8.12 14.60
N VAL A 326 -17.10 -7.93 14.44
CA VAL A 326 -16.28 -8.71 13.51
C VAL A 326 -16.38 -10.18 13.90
N PRO A 327 -16.96 -11.05 13.06
CA PRO A 327 -17.12 -12.45 13.40
C PRO A 327 -15.77 -13.13 13.53
N ASP A 328 -15.63 -14.04 14.49
CA ASP A 328 -14.44 -14.89 14.61
C ASP A 328 -14.46 -16.02 13.56
N LEU A 329 -14.43 -15.63 12.29
CA LEU A 329 -14.42 -16.53 11.14
C LEU A 329 -13.15 -16.27 10.31
N PRO A 330 -12.49 -17.31 9.76
CA PRO A 330 -11.23 -17.13 9.03
C PRO A 330 -11.34 -16.17 7.83
N VAL A 331 -12.51 -16.07 7.19
CA VAL A 331 -12.77 -15.12 6.10
C VAL A 331 -12.54 -13.65 6.53
N PHE A 332 -12.88 -13.27 7.76
CA PHE A 332 -12.66 -11.91 8.28
C PHE A 332 -11.20 -11.64 8.67
N ARG A 333 -10.38 -12.69 8.75
CA ARG A 333 -8.94 -12.58 9.00
C ARG A 333 -8.13 -12.30 7.72
N LEU A 334 -8.74 -12.46 6.54
CA LEU A 334 -8.10 -12.21 5.25
C LEU A 334 -7.74 -10.73 5.07
N ASP A 335 -6.56 -10.44 4.52
CA ASP A 335 -6.07 -9.08 4.27
C ASP A 335 -7.02 -8.25 3.41
N GLN A 336 -7.68 -8.87 2.44
CA GLN A 336 -8.65 -8.18 1.59
C GLN A 336 -9.89 -7.71 2.35
N VAL A 337 -10.33 -8.48 3.35
CA VAL A 337 -11.48 -8.14 4.19
C VAL A 337 -11.08 -7.11 5.25
N LYS A 338 -9.93 -7.29 5.90
CA LYS A 338 -9.35 -6.28 6.80
C LYS A 338 -9.17 -4.92 6.11
N ARG A 339 -8.60 -4.92 4.89
CA ARG A 339 -8.47 -3.69 4.09
C ARG A 339 -9.83 -3.09 3.73
N LYS A 340 -10.84 -3.92 3.47
CA LYS A 340 -12.20 -3.44 3.19
C LYS A 340 -12.79 -2.74 4.43
N ILE A 341 -12.68 -3.34 5.61
CA ILE A 341 -13.12 -2.74 6.89
C ILE A 341 -12.38 -1.41 7.12
N ASN A 342 -11.05 -1.40 7.02
CA ASN A 342 -10.25 -0.18 7.16
C ASN A 342 -10.70 0.91 6.16
N ASN A 343 -11.07 0.55 4.93
CA ASN A 343 -11.55 1.53 3.96
C ASN A 343 -12.92 2.11 4.33
N LEU A 344 -13.79 1.30 4.96
CA LEU A 344 -15.08 1.75 5.47
C LEU A 344 -14.92 2.66 6.69
N GLU A 345 -13.98 2.35 7.59
CA GLU A 345 -13.60 3.24 8.70
C GLU A 345 -13.10 4.60 8.20
N ASN A 346 -12.17 4.56 7.24
CA ASN A 346 -11.64 5.79 6.63
C ASN A 346 -12.76 6.60 5.96
N ALA A 347 -13.80 5.96 5.43
CA ALA A 347 -14.94 6.62 4.83
C ALA A 347 -16.03 7.05 5.83
N TYR A 348 -15.79 6.87 7.15
CA TYR A 348 -16.77 7.07 8.23
C TYR A 348 -18.07 6.28 8.03
N GLN A 349 -18.00 5.14 7.35
CA GLN A 349 -19.13 4.20 7.22
C GLN A 349 -19.15 3.19 8.36
N LEU A 350 -18.01 3.00 9.00
CA LEU A 350 -17.84 2.27 10.26
C LEU A 350 -17.09 3.18 11.24
N ILE A 351 -17.51 3.21 12.49
CA ILE A 351 -16.77 3.88 13.57
C ILE A 351 -16.48 2.84 14.63
N ASN A 352 -15.21 2.66 14.97
CA ASN A 352 -14.80 1.70 15.98
C ASN A 352 -15.24 2.19 17.36
N VAL A 353 -15.97 1.34 18.08
CA VAL A 353 -16.50 1.62 19.43
C VAL A 353 -16.03 0.58 20.46
N GLY A 354 -15.17 -0.35 20.07
CA GLY A 354 -14.73 -1.47 20.90
C GLY A 354 -13.83 -2.45 20.14
N GLU A 355 -13.24 -3.41 20.85
CA GLU A 355 -12.39 -4.43 20.22
C GLU A 355 -13.18 -5.27 19.21
N GLY A 356 -12.98 -4.98 17.91
CA GLY A 356 -13.72 -5.63 16.83
C GLY A 356 -15.19 -5.22 16.74
N ILE A 357 -15.61 -4.11 17.36
CA ILE A 357 -17.00 -3.63 17.37
C ILE A 357 -17.09 -2.28 16.67
N TYR A 358 -18.00 -2.17 15.71
CA TYR A 358 -18.18 -0.97 14.91
C TYR A 358 -19.63 -0.52 14.91
N LEU A 359 -19.85 0.79 15.04
CA LEU A 359 -21.11 1.43 14.72
C LEU A 359 -21.21 1.59 13.19
N THR A 360 -22.33 1.17 12.61
CA THR A 360 -22.55 1.26 11.17
C THR A 360 -23.25 2.57 10.78
N ASN A 361 -23.11 2.96 9.51
CA ASN A 361 -23.78 4.15 8.97
C ASN A 361 -25.32 4.12 9.07
N ARG A 362 -25.95 2.94 9.22
CA ARG A 362 -27.38 2.81 9.46
C ARG A 362 -27.82 3.51 10.75
N ASP A 363 -27.00 3.42 11.79
CA ASP A 363 -27.30 4.02 13.09
C ASP A 363 -26.77 5.46 13.19
N LEU A 364 -25.60 5.73 12.60
CA LEU A 364 -25.04 7.09 12.52
C LEU A 364 -26.06 8.08 11.94
N SER A 365 -26.75 7.70 10.85
CA SER A 365 -27.77 8.56 10.24
C SER A 365 -29.05 8.72 11.07
N LYS A 366 -29.39 7.74 11.93
CA LYS A 366 -30.57 7.80 12.80
C LYS A 366 -30.31 8.68 14.03
N GLY A 367 -29.06 8.75 14.49
CA GLY A 367 -28.63 9.58 15.63
C GLY A 367 -28.17 10.99 15.27
N GLY A 368 -28.26 11.42 14.01
CA GLY A 368 -27.78 12.74 13.56
C GLY A 368 -26.26 12.86 13.44
N LEU A 369 -25.52 11.75 13.55
CA LEU A 369 -24.07 11.70 13.39
C LEU A 369 -23.70 11.43 11.94
N ASP A 370 -24.15 12.31 11.05
CA ASP A 370 -23.78 12.17 9.66
C ASP A 370 -22.29 12.45 9.44
N LYS A 371 -21.83 12.20 8.21
CA LYS A 371 -20.44 12.44 7.84
C LYS A 371 -20.01 13.91 8.07
N GLY A 372 -20.93 14.86 7.92
CA GLY A 372 -20.68 16.28 8.14
C GLY A 372 -20.37 16.57 9.60
N THR A 373 -21.17 16.05 10.53
CA THR A 373 -20.95 16.18 11.99
C THR A 373 -19.58 15.61 12.40
N ILE A 374 -19.24 14.42 11.89
CA ILE A 374 -17.94 13.78 12.16
C ILE A 374 -16.77 14.63 11.63
N GLU A 375 -16.90 15.17 10.42
CA GLU A 375 -15.90 16.05 9.83
C GLU A 375 -15.78 17.38 10.59
N ASP A 376 -16.88 17.91 11.14
CA ASP A 376 -16.91 19.13 11.94
C ASP A 376 -16.16 18.96 13.27
N TYR A 377 -16.44 17.89 14.02
CA TYR A 377 -15.70 17.56 15.24
C TYR A 377 -14.20 17.49 14.99
N LYS A 378 -13.80 16.82 13.91
CA LYS A 378 -12.39 16.71 13.54
C LYS A 378 -11.77 18.07 13.22
N LYS A 379 -12.49 18.94 12.51
CA LYS A 379 -12.04 20.31 12.23
C LYS A 379 -11.91 21.12 13.52
N ALA A 380 -12.87 21.01 14.43
CA ALA A 380 -12.84 21.67 15.73
C ALA A 380 -11.60 21.27 16.53
N VAL A 381 -11.31 19.96 16.65
CA VAL A 381 -10.10 19.45 17.32
C VAL A 381 -8.82 19.98 16.66
N VAL A 382 -8.75 19.93 15.33
CA VAL A 382 -7.58 20.40 14.56
C VAL A 382 -7.35 21.90 14.71
N ASN A 383 -8.41 22.69 14.79
CA ASN A 383 -8.33 24.14 15.01
C ASN A 383 -7.91 24.47 16.45
N PHE A 384 -8.43 23.70 17.43
CA PHE A 384 -8.12 23.88 18.84
C PHE A 384 -6.65 23.59 19.18
N ILE A 385 -6.09 22.50 18.65
CA ILE A 385 -4.69 22.11 18.93
C ILE A 385 -3.66 22.95 18.17
N GLY A 386 -3.99 23.39 16.95
CA GLY A 386 -3.01 23.98 16.04
C GLY A 386 -2.12 22.92 15.37
N SER A 387 -0.83 23.23 15.16
CA SER A 387 0.13 22.35 14.47
C SER A 387 1.30 21.96 15.37
N ASN A 388 1.96 20.83 15.06
CA ASN A 388 3.19 20.37 15.73
C ASN A 388 3.09 20.14 17.25
N ARG A 389 1.90 19.81 17.75
CA ARG A 389 1.68 19.43 19.15
C ARG A 389 1.12 18.02 19.23
N PHE A 390 1.72 17.20 20.09
CA PHE A 390 1.15 15.92 20.47
C PHE A 390 0.04 16.13 21.52
N PHE A 391 -1.06 15.38 21.42
CA PHE A 391 -2.18 15.47 22.34
C PHE A 391 -2.92 14.13 22.49
N THR A 392 -3.53 13.92 23.65
CA THR A 392 -4.51 12.86 23.92
C THR A 392 -5.94 13.43 23.95
N LEU A 393 -6.96 12.57 24.01
CA LEU A 393 -8.33 13.04 24.28
C LEU A 393 -8.43 13.71 25.65
N ASP A 394 -7.79 13.13 26.67
CA ASP A 394 -7.70 13.73 28.01
C ASP A 394 -7.11 15.14 27.97
N TYR A 395 -6.07 15.36 27.15
CA TYR A 395 -5.49 16.69 26.98
C TYR A 395 -6.50 17.70 26.42
N LEU A 396 -7.32 17.29 25.44
CA LEU A 396 -8.37 18.17 24.88
C LEU A 396 -9.33 18.60 26.00
N THR A 397 -9.84 17.63 26.76
CA THR A 397 -10.77 17.90 27.87
C THR A 397 -10.13 18.76 28.95
N GLU A 398 -8.91 18.44 29.39
CA GLU A 398 -8.18 19.22 30.41
C GLU A 398 -7.89 20.66 29.96
N LYS A 399 -7.77 20.92 28.65
CA LYS A 399 -7.60 22.27 28.10
C LYS A 399 -8.91 22.98 27.76
N GLY A 400 -10.06 22.37 28.05
CA GLY A 400 -11.37 22.99 27.86
C GLY A 400 -11.89 22.92 26.42
N PHE A 401 -11.43 21.96 25.61
CA PHE A 401 -12.10 21.63 24.35
C PHE A 401 -13.50 21.09 24.64
N SER A 402 -14.49 21.53 23.87
CA SER A 402 -15.83 20.99 23.88
C SER A 402 -16.44 21.01 22.48
N HIS A 403 -17.32 20.06 22.22
CA HIS A 403 -18.08 19.96 20.98
C HIS A 403 -19.49 19.42 21.27
N GLU A 404 -20.46 19.73 20.40
CA GLU A 404 -21.82 19.14 20.46
C GLU A 404 -21.82 17.61 20.41
N MET A 405 -20.73 17.01 19.91
CA MET A 405 -20.60 15.54 19.84
C MET A 405 -20.33 14.93 21.22
N ASP A 406 -19.82 15.71 22.17
CA ASP A 406 -19.55 15.23 23.52
C ASP A 406 -20.85 14.95 24.30
N GLU A 407 -21.97 15.58 23.89
CA GLU A 407 -23.30 15.38 24.49
C GLU A 407 -23.84 13.94 24.26
N TYR A 408 -23.32 13.23 23.26
CA TYR A 408 -23.72 11.85 22.97
C TYR A 408 -23.13 10.84 23.96
N GLY A 409 -22.10 11.22 24.73
CA GLY A 409 -21.56 10.39 25.81
C GLY A 409 -20.89 9.08 25.35
N PHE A 410 -20.32 9.04 24.14
CA PHE A 410 -19.56 7.87 23.69
C PHE A 410 -18.28 7.65 24.50
N GLU A 411 -17.81 6.40 24.51
CA GLU A 411 -16.51 6.04 25.09
C GLU A 411 -15.34 6.64 24.27
N PRO A 412 -14.15 6.84 24.88
CA PRO A 412 -12.99 7.45 24.23
C PRO A 412 -12.61 6.82 22.87
N ILE A 413 -12.76 5.50 22.75
CA ILE A 413 -12.44 4.75 21.52
C ILE A 413 -13.20 5.26 20.29
N PHE A 414 -14.44 5.74 20.47
CA PHE A 414 -15.25 6.32 19.40
C PHE A 414 -14.60 7.60 18.84
N TYR A 415 -14.26 8.54 19.73
CA TYR A 415 -13.60 9.79 19.33
C TYR A 415 -12.21 9.52 18.75
N GLU A 416 -11.45 8.59 19.34
CA GLU A 416 -10.18 8.15 18.76
C GLU A 416 -10.34 7.61 17.34
N SER A 417 -11.38 6.80 17.10
CA SER A 417 -11.67 6.24 15.77
C SER A 417 -11.94 7.35 14.74
N ILE A 418 -12.67 8.39 15.13
CA ILE A 418 -12.94 9.56 14.28
C ILE A 418 -11.64 10.31 13.95
N LEU A 419 -10.81 10.57 14.97
CA LEU A 419 -9.55 11.28 14.78
C LEU A 419 -8.54 10.48 13.94
N LYS A 420 -8.50 9.14 14.11
CA LYS A 420 -7.68 8.20 13.29
C LYS A 420 -8.11 8.13 11.82
N GLY A 421 -9.35 8.52 11.49
CA GLY A 421 -9.87 8.52 10.12
C GLY A 421 -9.14 9.49 9.17
N GLN A 422 -9.70 9.74 7.99
CA GLN A 422 -9.09 10.57 6.94
C GLN A 422 -8.72 11.99 7.44
N GLY A 423 -7.51 12.47 7.14
CA GLY A 423 -7.10 13.86 7.45
C GLY A 423 -5.62 14.02 7.79
N HIS A 424 -5.31 15.09 8.53
CA HIS A 424 -3.93 15.50 8.88
C HIS A 424 -3.51 15.09 10.29
N LEU A 425 -4.32 14.29 10.97
CA LEU A 425 -3.99 13.72 12.26
C LEU A 425 -3.31 12.38 12.03
N LYS A 426 -2.09 12.26 12.53
CA LYS A 426 -1.42 10.97 12.68
C LYS A 426 -1.45 10.58 14.15
N SER A 427 -1.37 9.29 14.42
CA SER A 427 -1.35 8.77 15.78
C SER A 427 -0.22 7.77 15.98
N ILE A 428 0.32 7.74 17.19
CA ILE A 428 1.16 6.66 17.70
C ILE A 428 0.53 6.08 18.96
N LYS A 429 0.92 4.86 19.32
CA LYS A 429 0.68 4.31 20.65
C LYS A 429 1.86 4.61 21.54
N VAL A 430 1.59 5.19 22.70
CA VAL A 430 2.53 5.32 23.81
C VAL A 430 1.92 4.53 24.95
N GLU A 431 2.46 3.34 25.22
CA GLU A 431 1.78 2.30 25.98
C GLU A 431 0.39 2.00 25.38
N GLU A 432 -0.65 1.98 26.19
CA GLU A 432 -2.04 1.80 25.76
C GLU A 432 -2.70 3.11 25.29
N THR A 433 -2.06 4.26 25.53
CA THR A 433 -2.61 5.57 25.17
C THR A 433 -2.38 5.89 23.70
N THR A 434 -3.44 6.28 23.00
CA THR A 434 -3.33 6.84 21.65
C THR A 434 -2.95 8.32 21.75
N VAL A 435 -1.84 8.70 21.10
CA VAL A 435 -1.38 10.09 21.05
C VAL A 435 -1.46 10.58 19.62
N PHE A 436 -2.14 11.71 19.42
CA PHE A 436 -2.37 12.33 18.12
C PHE A 436 -1.45 13.51 17.89
N ILE A 437 -1.18 13.83 16.63
CA ILE A 437 -0.50 15.05 16.22
C ILE A 437 -0.98 15.46 14.82
N ARG A 438 -1.18 16.76 14.63
CA ARG A 438 -1.40 17.34 13.31
C ARG A 438 -0.07 17.46 12.58
N THR A 439 0.21 16.55 11.64
CA THR A 439 1.42 16.58 10.82
C THR A 439 1.29 15.75 9.55
N PHE A 440 2.10 16.11 8.55
CA PHE A 440 2.24 15.37 7.29
C PHE A 440 3.48 14.48 7.28
N GLU A 441 4.42 14.73 8.19
CA GLU A 441 5.65 13.97 8.35
C GLU A 441 5.39 12.61 8.99
N ASN A 442 6.22 11.62 8.67
CA ASN A 442 6.14 10.35 9.39
C ASN A 442 6.47 10.57 10.86
N ILE A 443 5.69 9.95 11.74
CA ILE A 443 5.86 10.07 13.18
C ILE A 443 6.30 8.75 13.77
N THR A 444 7.11 8.84 14.82
CA THR A 444 7.63 7.71 15.60
C THR A 444 7.55 8.03 17.08
N THR A 445 7.79 7.04 17.95
CA THR A 445 7.99 7.30 19.40
C THR A 445 9.15 8.25 19.64
N GLY A 446 10.21 8.19 18.80
CA GLY A 446 11.30 9.17 18.81
C GLY A 446 10.84 10.60 18.52
N SER A 447 9.88 10.80 17.62
CA SER A 447 9.28 12.11 17.35
C SER A 447 8.56 12.67 18.58
N PHE A 448 7.94 11.80 19.38
CA PHE A 448 7.29 12.17 20.64
C PHE A 448 8.31 12.52 21.73
N VAL A 449 9.35 11.68 21.93
CA VAL A 449 10.44 11.99 22.87
C VAL A 449 11.13 13.30 22.51
N LYS A 450 11.35 13.57 21.22
CA LYS A 450 11.86 14.86 20.72
C LYS A 450 10.99 16.04 21.14
N PHE A 451 9.68 15.88 21.02
CA PHE A 451 8.71 16.91 21.39
C PHE A 451 8.76 17.20 22.90
N ILE A 452 8.84 16.17 23.74
CA ILE A 452 8.92 16.33 25.21
C ILE A 452 10.25 16.96 25.66
N LEU A 453 11.35 16.61 25.01
CA LEU A 453 12.64 17.25 25.26
C LEU A 453 12.65 18.75 24.88
N GLU A 454 11.74 19.20 24.00
CA GLU A 454 11.74 20.54 23.42
C GLU A 454 13.16 20.94 22.97
N GLU A 455 13.67 22.11 23.38
CA GLU A 455 15.05 22.58 23.16
C GLU A 455 16.06 22.17 24.25
N LYS A 456 15.62 21.44 25.27
CA LYS A 456 16.46 21.07 26.42
C LYS A 456 17.49 20.02 26.01
N LYS A 457 18.71 20.14 26.57
CA LYS A 457 19.80 19.18 26.33
C LYS A 457 19.52 17.82 26.96
N SER A 458 18.91 17.83 28.15
CA SER A 458 18.57 16.65 28.94
C SER A 458 17.34 16.90 29.81
N LEU A 459 16.71 15.82 30.27
CA LEU A 459 15.65 15.80 31.28
C LEU A 459 15.84 14.59 32.19
N SER A 460 15.58 14.73 33.49
CA SER A 460 15.40 13.56 34.36
C SER A 460 14.17 12.76 33.93
N VAL A 461 14.07 11.49 34.32
CA VAL A 461 12.87 10.68 34.06
C VAL A 461 11.64 11.34 34.70
N GLU A 462 11.77 11.91 35.90
CA GLU A 462 10.69 12.63 36.57
C GLU A 462 10.24 13.86 35.78
N GLU A 463 11.20 14.70 35.35
CA GLU A 463 10.90 15.88 34.53
C GLU A 463 10.28 15.49 33.18
N PHE A 464 10.77 14.39 32.57
CA PHE A 464 10.20 13.86 31.34
C PHE A 464 8.74 13.44 31.51
N ILE A 465 8.41 12.75 32.62
CA ILE A 465 7.03 12.36 32.94
C ILE A 465 6.14 13.59 33.13
N VAL A 466 6.61 14.59 33.85
CA VAL A 466 5.89 15.86 34.04
C VAL A 466 5.65 16.55 32.69
N CYS A 467 6.70 16.69 31.87
CA CYS A 467 6.58 17.31 30.55
C CYS A 467 5.64 16.51 29.63
N ALA A 468 5.69 15.17 29.64
CA ALA A 468 4.78 14.33 28.87
C ALA A 468 3.31 14.60 29.21
N ARG A 469 3.00 14.71 30.49
CA ARG A 469 1.65 15.03 30.97
C ARG A 469 1.23 16.44 30.59
N GLU A 470 2.06 17.44 30.88
CA GLU A 470 1.70 18.85 30.70
C GLU A 470 1.58 19.26 29.23
N LEU A 471 2.48 18.77 28.38
CA LEU A 471 2.56 19.16 26.98
C LEU A 471 1.59 18.38 26.07
N SER A 472 1.21 17.16 26.47
CA SER A 472 0.44 16.25 25.60
C SER A 472 -0.67 15.45 26.27
N GLY A 473 -0.81 15.51 27.60
CA GLY A 473 -1.78 14.71 28.38
C GLY A 473 -1.41 13.23 28.49
N VAL A 474 -0.19 12.83 28.13
CA VAL A 474 0.29 11.46 28.26
C VAL A 474 0.73 11.21 29.69
N ARG A 475 0.15 10.20 30.34
CA ARG A 475 0.48 9.83 31.72
C ARG A 475 1.35 8.58 31.71
N LEU A 476 2.59 8.72 32.18
CA LEU A 476 3.57 7.63 32.24
C LEU A 476 3.91 7.33 33.70
N ASN A 477 4.10 6.06 34.02
CA ASN A 477 4.80 5.68 35.24
C ASN A 477 6.32 5.65 35.00
N TYR A 478 7.10 5.59 36.08
CA TYR A 478 8.57 5.64 36.04
C TYR A 478 9.18 4.58 35.11
N LYS A 479 8.74 3.33 35.27
CA LYS A 479 9.22 2.20 34.47
C LYS A 479 8.94 2.40 32.98
N ASN A 480 7.74 2.84 32.64
CA ASN A 480 7.33 2.94 31.25
C ASN A 480 7.92 4.17 30.56
N ALA A 481 8.18 5.26 31.29
CA ALA A 481 8.96 6.38 30.78
C ALA A 481 10.36 5.93 30.36
N ILE A 482 11.04 5.12 31.19
CA ILE A 482 12.35 4.54 30.85
C ILE A 482 12.26 3.64 29.62
N LEU A 483 11.26 2.75 29.54
CA LEU A 483 11.08 1.87 28.39
C LEU A 483 10.83 2.64 27.09
N LEU A 484 9.99 3.69 27.15
CA LEU A 484 9.73 4.57 26.03
C LEU A 484 11.01 5.25 25.56
N ILE A 485 11.77 5.86 26.47
CA ILE A 485 13.03 6.54 26.14
C ILE A 485 14.02 5.55 25.51
N LYS A 486 14.25 4.39 26.14
CA LYS A 486 15.18 3.35 25.66
C LYS A 486 14.79 2.75 24.30
N SER A 487 13.52 2.84 23.91
CA SER A 487 13.05 2.40 22.58
C SER A 487 13.43 3.36 21.44
N THR A 488 14.05 4.49 21.74
CA THR A 488 14.41 5.54 20.78
C THR A 488 15.93 5.69 20.63
N ASN A 489 16.36 6.54 19.70
CA ASN A 489 17.79 6.83 19.47
C ASN A 489 18.35 7.89 20.46
N TYR A 490 17.58 8.33 21.46
CA TYR A 490 18.04 9.25 22.48
C TYR A 490 18.91 8.54 23.52
N PHE A 491 19.90 9.23 24.08
CA PHE A 491 20.81 8.61 25.04
C PHE A 491 20.19 8.63 26.43
N TYR A 492 20.08 7.48 27.08
CA TYR A 492 19.59 7.37 28.46
C TYR A 492 20.73 6.93 29.38
N SER A 493 20.94 7.69 30.46
CA SER A 493 21.86 7.34 31.54
C SER A 493 21.09 6.66 32.65
N GLU A 494 21.44 5.40 32.96
CA GLU A 494 20.90 4.70 34.12
C GLU A 494 21.38 5.35 35.43
N ASP A 495 22.66 5.72 35.50
CA ASP A 495 23.27 6.29 36.72
C ASP A 495 22.68 7.66 37.09
N LEU A 496 22.32 8.47 36.09
CA LEU A 496 21.76 9.80 36.29
C LEU A 496 20.22 9.82 36.18
N GLU A 497 19.62 8.70 35.79
CA GLU A 497 18.20 8.59 35.46
C GLU A 497 17.71 9.74 34.57
N LYS A 498 18.49 10.03 33.52
CA LYS A 498 18.28 11.17 32.60
C LYS A 498 18.29 10.73 31.14
N VAL A 499 17.40 11.34 30.35
CA VAL A 499 17.45 11.30 28.89
C VAL A 499 18.20 12.51 28.35
N PHE A 500 19.04 12.28 27.35
CA PHE A 500 19.87 13.28 26.68
C PHE A 500 19.59 13.29 25.18
N ARG A 501 19.60 14.48 24.58
CA ARG A 501 19.46 14.65 23.12
C ARG A 501 20.51 13.86 22.34
N THR A 502 21.74 13.81 22.84
CA THR A 502 22.87 13.08 22.25
C THR A 502 23.79 12.58 23.36
N LYS A 503 24.66 11.62 23.01
CA LYS A 503 25.71 11.14 23.91
C LYS A 503 26.73 12.22 24.27
N ASP A 504 26.95 13.18 23.38
CA ASP A 504 27.86 14.31 23.63
C ASP A 504 27.33 15.24 24.73
N PHE A 505 26.01 15.46 24.79
CA PHE A 505 25.43 16.25 25.87
C PHE A 505 25.59 15.57 27.22
N TYR A 506 25.47 14.24 27.28
CA TYR A 506 25.76 13.47 28.49
C TYR A 506 27.22 13.64 28.92
N TYR A 507 28.17 13.48 28.01
CA TYR A 507 29.58 13.67 28.35
C TYR A 507 29.88 15.11 28.79
N SER A 508 29.24 16.10 28.17
CA SER A 508 29.38 17.50 28.57
C SER A 508 28.80 17.82 29.95
N GLU A 509 27.88 16.99 30.47
CA GLU A 509 27.30 17.17 31.81
C GLU A 509 28.14 16.44 32.88
N ILE A 510 28.78 15.32 32.53
CA ILE A 510 29.62 14.56 33.46
C ILE A 510 31.04 15.13 33.58
N PHE A 511 31.59 15.66 32.49
CA PHE A 511 32.99 16.06 32.43
C PHE A 511 33.21 17.60 32.48
N ASN A 512 32.17 18.40 32.70
CA ASN A 512 32.28 19.84 32.95
C ASN A 512 32.01 20.20 34.40
#